data_AF-A0A645CHR9-F1
#
_entry.id   AF-A0A645CHR9-F1
#
_cell.length_a   1.000
_cell.length_b   1.000
_cell.length_c   1.000
_cell.angle_alpha   90.00
_cell.angle_beta   90.00
_cell.angle_gamma   90.00
#
_symmetry.space_group_name_H-M   'P 1'
#
loop_
_entity.id
_entity.type
_entity.pdbx_description
1 polymer ?
#
loop_
_entity_poly.entity_id
_entity_poly.type
_entity_poly.pdbx_seq_one_letter_code
_entity_poly.pdbx_strand_id
1 'polypeptide(L)' 'MYAYVFEGRRHDVGDKLGFLQATVEYALKREDLKEDFKEYLKDIVK' A
#
# COMPACT_ATOMS: atom_id res chain seq x y z
N MET A 1 -28.03 -10.41 -14.46
CA MET A 1 -26.99 -9.71 -13.68
C MET A 1 -26.10 -10.77 -13.06
N TYR A 2 -24.78 -10.69 -13.23
CA TYR A 2 -23.81 -11.66 -12.69
C TYR A 2 -22.86 -10.96 -11.73
N ALA A 3 -22.35 -11.67 -10.73
CA ALA A 3 -21.30 -11.21 -9.83
C ALA A 3 -20.14 -12.22 -9.84
N TYR A 4 -18.92 -11.71 -9.65
CA TYR A 4 -17.70 -12.51 -9.60
C TYR A 4 -16.95 -12.20 -8.32
N VAL A 5 -16.47 -13.25 -7.65
CA VAL A 5 -15.64 -13.12 -6.45
C VAL A 5 -14.19 -13.12 -6.91
N PHE A 6 -13.53 -11.98 -6.72
CA PHE A 6 -12.11 -11.82 -7.06
C PHE A 6 -11.24 -12.33 -5.91
N GLU A 7 -10.12 -12.97 -6.26
CA GLU A 7 -9.06 -13.27 -5.32
C GLU A 7 -7.99 -12.18 -5.37
N GLY A 8 -7.61 -11.67 -4.20
CA GLY A 8 -6.61 -10.62 -4.06
C GLY A 8 -6.99 -9.57 -3.03
N ARG A 9 -6.13 -8.55 -2.90
CA ARG A 9 -6.37 -7.43 -2.00
C ARG A 9 -6.87 -6.23 -2.78
N ARG A 10 -8.07 -5.75 -2.45
CA ARG A 10 -8.62 -4.50 -2.98
C ARG A 10 -8.14 -3.33 -2.12
N HIS A 11 -7.54 -2.34 -2.75
CA HIS A 11 -7.28 -1.04 -2.13
C HIS A 11 -8.41 -0.08 -2.48
N ASP A 12 -9.03 0.53 -1.48
CA ASP A 12 -10.03 1.56 -1.71
C ASP A 12 -9.35 2.92 -1.80
N VAL A 13 -9.03 3.35 -3.02
CA VAL A 13 -8.36 4.64 -3.26
C VAL A 13 -9.35 5.82 -3.29
N GLY A 14 -10.65 5.56 -3.13
CA GLY A 14 -11.66 6.61 -2.99
C GLY A 14 -11.66 7.25 -1.60
N ASP A 15 -11.14 6.53 -0.61
CA ASP A 15 -10.89 7.04 0.74
C ASP A 15 -9.43 7.50 0.91
N LYS A 16 -9.23 8.57 1.66
CA LYS A 16 -7.91 9.16 1.87
C LYS A 16 -6.96 8.22 2.61
N LEU A 17 -7.46 7.51 3.61
CA LEU A 17 -6.63 6.55 4.35
C LEU A 17 -6.31 5.34 3.47
N GLY A 18 -7.29 4.84 2.73
CA GLY A 18 -7.08 3.73 1.79
C GLY A 18 -6.06 4.05 0.68
N PHE A 19 -6.07 5.29 0.16
CA PHE A 19 -5.04 5.78 -0.76
C PHE A 19 -3.64 5.73 -0.13
N LEU A 20 -3.46 6.29 1.07
CA LEU A 20 -2.17 6.30 1.76
C LEU A 20 -1.66 4.89 2.06
N GLN A 21 -2.54 3.99 2.51
CA GLN A 21 -2.19 2.59 2.74
C GLN A 21 -1.71 1.90 1.46
N ALA A 22 -2.41 2.10 0.34
CA ALA A 22 -1.99 1.56 -0.94
C ALA A 22 -0.60 2.09 -1.34
N THR A 23 -0.39 3.41 -1.25
CA THR A 23 0.90 4.01 -1.60
C THR A 23 2.05 3.43 -0.78
N VAL A 24 1.89 3.30 0.54
CA VAL A 24 2.91 2.71 1.42
C VAL A 24 3.18 1.25 1.06
N GLU A 25 2.15 0.45 0.87
CA GLU A 25 2.32 -0.97 0.54
C GLU A 25 3.01 -1.21 -0.80
N TYR A 26 2.66 -0.43 -1.82
CA TYR A 26 3.29 -0.55 -3.13
C TYR A 26 4.74 -0.04 -3.11
N ALA A 27 5.05 1.01 -2.35
CA ALA A 27 6.43 1.45 -2.15
C ALA A 27 7.29 0.37 -1.48
N LEU A 28 6.76 -0.33 -0.48
CA LEU A 28 7.46 -1.42 0.22
C LEU A 28 7.55 -2.74 -0.59
N LYS A 29 6.88 -2.84 -1.74
CA LYS A 29 7.02 -3.99 -2.66
C LYS A 29 8.10 -3.78 -3.72
N ARG A 30 8.59 -2.56 -3.91
CA ARG A 30 9.59 -2.21 -4.92
C ARG A 30 11.00 -2.52 -4.44
N GLU A 31 11.72 -3.41 -5.13
CA GLU A 31 13.08 -3.83 -4.72
C GLU A 31 14.07 -2.66 -4.69
N ASP A 32 13.91 -1.68 -5.58
CA ASP A 32 14.77 -0.50 -5.70
C ASP A 32 14.50 0.59 -4.65
N LEU A 33 13.38 0.50 -3.92
CA LEU A 33 12.91 1.56 -3.03
C LEU A 33 12.64 1.08 -1.59
N LYS A 34 12.33 -0.21 -1.44
CA LYS A 34 11.78 -0.78 -0.21
C LYS A 34 12.65 -0.52 1.01
N GLU A 35 13.96 -0.75 0.92
CA GLU A 35 14.83 -0.68 2.10
C GLU A 35 14.99 0.77 2.59
N ASP A 36 15.28 1.70 1.70
CA ASP A 36 15.39 3.13 2.03
C ASP A 36 14.07 3.69 2.57
N PHE A 37 12.94 3.35 1.92
CA PHE A 37 11.63 3.83 2.35
C PHE A 37 11.17 3.22 3.68
N LYS A 38 11.50 1.95 3.93
CA LYS A 38 11.21 1.29 5.20
C LYS A 38 11.96 1.96 6.35
N GLU A 39 13.22 2.33 6.14
CA GLU A 39 14.00 3.01 7.17
C GLU A 39 13.44 4.40 7.48
N TYR A 40 13.11 5.17 6.44
CA TYR A 40 12.42 6.46 6.59
C TYR A 40 11.12 6.36 7.40
N LEU A 41 10.28 5.33 7.16
CA LEU A 41 9.05 5.13 7.93
C LEU A 41 9.32 4.85 9.41
N LYS A 42 10.34 4.05 9.74
CA LYS A 42 10.70 3.79 11.15
C LYS A 42 11.15 5.07 11.86
N ASP A 43 11.86 5.95 11.16
CA ASP A 43 12.31 7.21 11.73
C ASP A 43 11.16 8.18 12.05
N ILE A 44 10.10 8.17 11.23
CA ILE A 44 8.92 9.01 11.46
C ILE A 44 8.05 8.50 12.60
N VAL A 45 7.96 7.19 12.78
CA VAL A 45 7.04 6.55 13.75
C VAL A 45 7.72 6.35 15.13
N LYS A 46 8.82 7.08 15.40
CA LYS A 46 9.46 7.12 16.71
C LYS A 46 8.54 7.69 17.80
#